data_AF-A0A2A3DID0-F1
#
_entry.id   AF-A0A2A3DID0-F1
#
_cell.length_a   1.000
_cell.length_b   1.000
_cell.length_c   1.000
_cell.angle_alpha   90.00
_cell.angle_beta   90.00
_cell.angle_gamma   90.00
#
_symmetry.space_group_name_H-M   'P 1'
#
loop_
_entity.id
_entity.type
_entity.pdbx_description
1 polymer ?
#
loop_
_entity_poly.entity_id
_entity_poly.type
_entity_poly.pdbx_seq_one_letter_code
_entity_poly.pdbx_strand_id
1 'polypeptide(L)' 'MDADKIVALVTAGGIELTDRRRNATDDGWSLSFANGATVEVGDDGSARIGGKGTKAVARLLDPPRNA' A
#
# COMPACT_ATOMS: atom_id res chain seq x y z
N MET A 1 3.11 -4.85 8.94
CA MET A 1 2.60 -3.52 8.52
C MET A 1 1.09 -3.65 8.41
N ASP A 2 0.30 -2.68 8.85
CA ASP A 2 -1.18 -2.74 8.80
C ASP A 2 -1.69 -2.03 7.53
N ALA A 3 -2.79 -2.54 6.95
CA ALA A 3 -3.49 -1.90 5.84
C ALA A 3 -3.87 -0.45 6.16
N ASP A 4 -4.37 -0.16 7.37
CA ASP A 4 -4.76 1.19 7.77
C ASP A 4 -3.56 2.14 7.78
N LYS A 5 -2.41 1.65 8.24
CA LYS A 5 -1.17 2.43 8.26
C LYS A 5 -0.67 2.72 6.83
N ILE A 6 -0.76 1.75 5.92
CA ILE A 6 -0.38 1.93 4.51
C ILE A 6 -1.30 2.94 3.85
N VAL A 7 -2.61 2.83 4.04
CA VAL A 7 -3.59 3.78 3.51
C VAL A 7 -3.29 5.19 4.02
N ALA A 8 -3.08 5.36 5.32
CA ALA A 8 -2.79 6.66 5.91
C ALA A 8 -1.52 7.31 5.31
N LEU A 9 -0.43 6.56 5.18
CA LEU A 9 0.82 7.08 4.61
C LEU A 9 0.70 7.44 3.14
N VAL A 10 0.05 6.59 2.34
CA VAL A 10 -0.08 6.79 0.90
C VAL A 10 -1.03 7.95 0.58
N THR A 11 -2.14 8.06 1.31
CA THR A 11 -3.08 9.19 1.18
C THR A 11 -2.49 10.50 1.69
N ALA A 12 -1.70 10.50 2.76
CA ALA A 12 -0.94 11.67 3.19
C ALA A 12 0.09 12.13 2.14
N GLY A 13 0.60 11.20 1.32
CA GLY A 13 1.42 11.48 0.15
C GLY A 13 0.66 11.96 -1.09
N GLY A 14 -0.65 12.21 -0.97
CA GLY A 14 -1.50 12.74 -2.03
C GLY A 14 -1.99 11.69 -3.04
N ILE A 15 -1.87 10.40 -2.73
CA ILE A 15 -2.33 9.31 -3.59
C ILE A 15 -3.58 8.68 -2.96
N GLU A 16 -4.72 8.87 -3.62
CA GLU A 16 -6.01 8.39 -3.15
C GLU A 16 -6.14 6.85 -3.22
N LEU A 17 -6.77 6.27 -2.18
CA LEU A 17 -7.21 4.87 -2.17
C LEU A 17 -8.50 4.74 -2.99
N THR A 18 -8.50 3.88 -4.00
CA THR A 18 -9.67 3.67 -4.88
C THR A 18 -10.41 2.37 -4.60
N ASP A 19 -9.74 1.38 -4.02
CA ASP A 19 -10.36 0.11 -3.62
C ASP A 19 -9.65 -0.49 -2.41
N ARG A 20 -10.43 -1.08 -1.50
CA ARG A 20 -9.95 -1.90 -0.38
C ARG A 20 -10.88 -3.08 -0.21
N ARG A 21 -10.31 -4.28 -0.25
CA ARG A 21 -11.03 -5.53 -0.05
C ARG A 21 -10.16 -6.60 0.60
N ARG A 22 -10.79 -7.60 1.21
CA ARG A 22 -10.06 -8.81 1.60
C ARG A 22 -9.44 -9.47 0.37
N ASN A 23 -8.23 -9.99 0.51
CA ASN A 23 -7.56 -10.71 -0.56
C ASN A 23 -8.25 -12.07 -0.81
N ALA A 24 -7.89 -12.76 -1.88
CA ALA A 24 -8.54 -14.02 -2.28
C ALA A 24 -8.41 -15.16 -1.25
N THR A 25 -7.40 -15.08 -0.40
CA THR A 25 -7.09 -16.05 0.66
C THR A 25 -7.71 -15.69 2.00
N ASP A 26 -8.40 -14.55 2.10
CA ASP A 26 -8.97 -13.99 3.33
C ASP A 26 -7.99 -13.92 4.52
N ASP A 27 -6.69 -13.76 4.21
CA ASP A 27 -5.57 -13.67 5.16
C ASP A 27 -4.88 -12.30 5.08
N GLY A 28 -5.60 -11.31 4.57
CA GLY A 28 -5.06 -9.97 4.37
C GLY A 28 -5.98 -9.05 3.56
N TRP A 29 -5.37 -8.01 2.99
CA TRP A 29 -6.03 -6.95 2.25
C TRP A 29 -5.34 -6.67 0.92
N SER A 30 -6.15 -6.52 -0.12
CA SER A 30 -5.74 -5.94 -1.40
C SER A 30 -6.17 -4.47 -1.45
N LEU A 31 -5.22 -3.57 -1.68
CA LEU A 31 -5.41 -2.13 -1.78
C LEU A 31 -5.09 -1.65 -3.19
N SER A 32 -5.95 -0.81 -3.77
CA SER A 32 -5.70 -0.15 -5.06
C SER A 32 -5.67 1.36 -4.91
N PHE A 33 -4.74 2.01 -5.60
CA PHE A 33 -4.54 3.45 -5.52
C PHE A 33 -4.72 4.15 -6.87
N ALA A 34 -5.11 5.42 -6.85
CA ALA A 34 -5.43 6.22 -8.04
C ALA A 34 -4.25 6.36 -9.03
N ASN A 35 -3.00 6.23 -8.55
CA ASN A 35 -1.82 6.23 -9.41
C ASN A 35 -1.55 4.87 -10.11
N GLY A 36 -2.45 3.90 -9.95
CA GLY A 36 -2.35 2.55 -10.50
C GLY A 36 -1.39 1.63 -9.75
N ALA A 37 -1.00 1.97 -8.51
CA ALA A 37 -0.34 1.04 -7.61
C ALA A 37 -1.35 0.11 -6.95
N THR A 38 -0.90 -1.12 -6.67
CA THR A 38 -1.60 -2.06 -5.78
C THR A 38 -0.70 -2.43 -4.62
N VAL A 39 -1.28 -2.70 -3.46
CA VAL A 39 -0.57 -3.22 -2.29
C VAL A 39 -1.32 -4.40 -1.73
N GLU A 40 -0.67 -5.55 -1.65
CA GLU A 40 -1.15 -6.72 -0.91
C GLU A 40 -0.53 -6.69 0.49
N VAL A 41 -1.37 -6.75 1.52
CA VAL A 41 -0.97 -6.73 2.93
C VAL A 41 -1.43 -8.04 3.56
N GLY A 42 -0.51 -8.85 4.05
CA GLY A 42 -0.83 -10.05 4.81
C GLY A 42 -1.10 -9.73 6.29
N ASP A 43 -1.94 -10.53 6.93
CA ASP A 43 -2.20 -10.47 8.38
C ASP A 43 -0.93 -10.83 9.20
N ASP A 44 0.03 -11.50 8.56
CA ASP A 44 1.40 -11.71 9.06
C ASP A 44 2.25 -10.43 9.09
N GLY A 45 1.70 -9.33 8.59
CA GLY A 45 2.34 -8.03 8.51
C GLY A 45 3.24 -7.85 7.28
N SER A 46 3.30 -8.82 6.36
CA SER A 46 3.99 -8.67 5.07
C SER A 46 3.27 -7.67 4.16
N ALA A 47 4.01 -6.99 3.29
CA ALA A 47 3.44 -6.09 2.29
C ALA A 47 4.17 -6.25 0.96
N ARG A 48 3.42 -6.35 -0.14
CA ARG A 48 3.94 -6.45 -1.51
C ARG A 48 3.29 -5.37 -2.36
N ILE A 49 4.10 -4.59 -3.07
CA ILE A 49 3.64 -3.47 -3.90
C ILE A 49 3.77 -3.86 -5.38
N GLY A 50 2.76 -3.55 -6.18
CA GLY A 50 2.73 -3.81 -7.61
C GLY A 50 2.06 -2.69 -8.41
N GLY A 51 1.98 -2.89 -9.74
CA GLY A 51 1.34 -1.93 -10.65
C GLY A 51 2.23 -0.74 -11.07
N LYS A 52 1.62 0.24 -11.75
CA LYS A 52 2.33 1.37 -12.38
C LYS A 52 2.89 2.36 -11.35
N GLY A 53 2.16 2.61 -10.27
CA GLY A 53 2.51 3.58 -9.22
C GLY A 53 3.49 3.08 -8.15
N THR A 54 4.03 1.86 -8.30
CA THR A 54 4.83 1.16 -7.28
C THR A 54 5.95 2.02 -6.68
N LYS A 55 6.73 2.73 -7.52
CA LYS A 55 7.87 3.53 -7.04
C LYS A 55 7.45 4.68 -6.12
N ALA A 56 6.31 5.31 -6.39
CA ALA A 56 5.80 6.40 -5.56
C ALA A 56 5.34 5.87 -4.20
N VAL A 57 4.56 4.77 -4.20
CA VAL A 57 4.11 4.12 -2.97
C VAL A 57 5.29 3.60 -2.14
N ALA A 58 6.25 2.92 -2.76
CA ALA A 58 7.43 2.41 -2.06
C ALA A 58 8.21 3.50 -1.32
N ARG A 59 8.39 4.67 -1.93
CA ARG A 59 9.06 5.83 -1.30
C ARG A 59 8.29 6.41 -0.12
N LEU A 60 6.97 6.31 -0.11
CA LEU A 60 6.14 6.77 1.02
C LEU A 60 6.18 5.77 2.19
N LEU A 61 6.27 4.47 1.87
CA LEU A 61 6.30 3.40 2.88
C LEU A 61 7.68 3.18 3.48
N ASP A 62 8.74 3.39 2.69
CA ASP A 62 10.13 3.36 3.11
C ASP A 62 10.83 4.65 2.65
N PRO A 63 10.56 5.78 3.35
CA PRO A 63 11.19 7.04 3.00
C PRO A 63 12.70 6.95 3.25
N PRO A 64 13.53 7.56 2.38
CA PRO A 64 14.96 7.58 2.59
C PRO A 64 15.25 8.17 3.98
N ARG A 65 16.01 7.42 4.78
CA ARG A 65 16.57 7.95 6.03
C ARG A 65 17.58 9.01 5.64
N ASN A 66 17.25 10.27 5.89
CA ASN A 66 18.20 11.36 5.74
C ASN A 66 19.45 11.02 6.59
N ALA A 67 20.60 10.89 5.93
CA ALA A 67 21.91 10.73 6.57
C ALA A 67 22.41 12.08 7.10
#